data_AF-A0A6M0GAJ5-F1
#
_entry.id   AF-A0A6M0GAJ5-F1
#
_cell.length_a   1.000
_cell.length_b   1.000
_cell.length_c   1.000
_cell.angle_alpha   90.00
_cell.angle_beta   90.00
_cell.angle_gamma   90.00
#
_symmetry.space_group_name_H-M   'P 1'
#
loop_
_entity.id
_entity.type
_entity.pdbx_description
1 polymer ?
#
loop_
_entity_poly.entity_id
_entity_poly.type
_entity_poly.pdbx_seq_one_letter_code
_entity_poly.pdbx_strand_id
1 'polypeptide(L)'
;MKNYQINSKIADFLTQNNYKCFLPQRDTPQGRHKLTAETNIKAIQDSDIIFIIGKNLGNDTSSETGFAKGLGKKTVLLLTDSELEIIKKSIMIFFLVDTVLHLSSYSELNPILDILDHHNLDRNNFVNN
;
A
#
# COMPACT_ATOMS: atom_id res chain seq x y z
N MET A 1 -4.74 14.16 9.01
CA MET A 1 -5.25 12.81 9.32
C MET A 1 -4.14 11.98 9.94
N LYS A 2 -4.47 11.09 10.88
CA LYS A 2 -3.53 10.10 11.44
C LYS A 2 -3.31 8.95 10.43
N ASN A 3 -2.19 8.23 10.49
CA ASN A 3 -1.85 7.15 9.55
C ASN A 3 -2.98 6.10 9.41
N TYR A 4 -3.51 5.60 10.52
CA TYR A 4 -4.58 4.58 10.47
C TYR A 4 -5.84 5.08 9.73
N GLN A 5 -6.14 6.38 9.79
CA GLN A 5 -7.30 6.97 9.09
C GLN A 5 -7.06 7.03 7.59
N ILE A 6 -5.83 7.34 7.17
CA ILE A 6 -5.43 7.37 5.76
C ILE A 6 -5.49 5.95 5.20
N ASN A 7 -4.89 4.99 5.89
CA ASN A 7 -4.86 3.60 5.45
C ASN A 7 -6.27 3.02 5.32
N SER A 8 -7.14 3.24 6.33
CA SER A 8 -8.54 2.80 6.26
C SER A 8 -9.25 3.44 5.07
N LYS A 9 -9.13 4.76 4.90
CA LYS A 9 -9.80 5.48 3.81
C LYS A 9 -9.42 4.95 2.44
N ILE A 10 -8.15 4.63 2.23
CA ILE A 10 -7.66 4.05 0.97
C ILE A 10 -8.17 2.63 0.78
N ALA A 11 -8.10 1.79 1.82
CA ALA A 11 -8.61 0.43 1.76
C ALA A 11 -10.12 0.38 1.48
N ASP A 12 -10.88 1.26 2.13
CA ASP A 12 -12.32 1.39 1.93
C ASP A 12 -12.64 1.87 0.51
N PHE A 13 -11.91 2.87 0.01
CA PHE A 13 -12.04 3.35 -1.37
C PHE A 13 -11.76 2.25 -2.40
N LEU A 14 -10.70 1.47 -2.21
CA LEU A 14 -10.38 0.33 -3.08
C LEU A 14 -11.48 -0.74 -3.04
N THR A 15 -11.97 -1.06 -1.83
CA THR A 15 -13.05 -2.04 -1.63
C THR A 15 -14.35 -1.59 -2.30
N GLN A 16 -14.70 -0.30 -2.19
CA GLN A 16 -15.88 0.30 -2.86
C GLN A 16 -15.77 0.26 -4.39
N ASN A 17 -14.55 0.19 -4.93
CA ASN A 17 -14.28 0.03 -6.37
C ASN A 17 -14.02 -1.43 -6.77
N ASN A 18 -14.51 -2.39 -5.98
CA ASN A 18 -14.45 -3.84 -6.22
C ASN A 18 -13.06 -4.47 -6.17
N TYR A 19 -12.08 -3.83 -5.53
CA TYR A 19 -10.78 -4.44 -5.28
C TYR A 19 -10.76 -5.17 -3.94
N LYS A 20 -10.15 -6.36 -3.90
CA LYS A 20 -9.81 -7.02 -2.64
C LYS A 20 -8.59 -6.31 -2.04
N CYS A 21 -8.80 -5.62 -0.91
CA CYS A 21 -7.74 -4.88 -0.24
C CYS A 21 -7.48 -5.47 1.14
N PHE A 22 -6.22 -5.82 1.42
CA PHE A 22 -5.77 -6.18 2.77
C PHE A 22 -5.23 -4.93 3.49
N LEU A 23 -5.67 -4.72 4.72
CA LEU A 23 -5.24 -3.63 5.59
C LEU A 23 -4.72 -4.24 6.90
N PRO A 24 -3.41 -4.15 7.22
CA PRO A 24 -2.84 -4.75 8.42
C PRO A 24 -3.59 -4.38 9.71
N GLN A 25 -3.97 -3.11 9.88
CA GLN A 25 -4.69 -2.63 11.07
C GLN A 25 -6.10 -3.22 11.24
N ARG A 26 -6.71 -3.73 10.17
CA ARG A 26 -8.07 -4.29 10.16
C ARG A 26 -8.05 -5.82 10.15
N ASP A 27 -7.14 -6.39 9.36
CA ASP A 27 -7.19 -7.81 8.96
C ASP A 27 -6.18 -8.69 9.70
N THR A 28 -5.27 -8.10 10.50
CA THR A 28 -4.37 -8.90 11.35
C THR A 28 -4.90 -9.10 12.77
N PRO A 29 -4.67 -10.28 13.37
CA PRO A 29 -4.90 -10.50 14.79
C PRO A 29 -4.04 -9.55 15.63
N GLN A 30 -4.70 -8.74 16.46
CA GLN A 30 -4.02 -7.78 17.35
C GLN A 30 -3.49 -8.48 18.61
N GLY A 31 -2.33 -8.05 19.09
CA GLY A 31 -1.72 -8.56 20.34
C GLY A 31 -1.03 -9.92 20.24
N ARG A 32 -0.85 -10.47 19.02
CA ARG A 32 -0.16 -11.75 18.78
C ARG A 32 1.00 -11.59 17.81
N HIS A 33 2.10 -10.98 18.26
CA HIS A 33 3.23 -10.53 17.42
C HIS A 33 3.66 -11.50 16.31
N LYS A 34 3.89 -12.79 16.64
CA LYS A 34 4.31 -13.79 15.64
C LYS A 34 3.24 -14.00 14.55
N LEU A 35 2.00 -14.18 14.97
CA LEU A 35 0.87 -14.38 14.06
C LEU A 35 0.59 -13.12 13.22
N THR A 36 0.75 -11.93 13.80
CA THR A 36 0.64 -10.65 13.09
C THR A 36 1.67 -10.57 11.96
N ALA A 37 2.94 -10.90 12.25
CA ALA A 37 4.01 -10.88 11.25
C ALA A 37 3.77 -11.91 10.13
N GLU A 38 3.39 -13.14 10.48
CA GLU A 38 3.07 -14.19 9.50
C GLU A 38 1.89 -13.79 8.60
N THR A 39 0.86 -13.16 9.17
CA THR A 39 -0.30 -12.68 8.41
C THR A 39 0.09 -11.56 7.44
N ASN A 40 0.90 -10.59 7.87
CA ASN A 40 1.39 -9.52 6.98
C ASN A 40 2.24 -10.07 5.84
N ILE A 41 3.17 -10.98 6.14
CA ILE A 41 4.03 -11.61 5.13
C ILE A 41 3.17 -12.33 4.09
N LYS A 42 2.18 -13.11 4.52
CA LYS A 42 1.28 -13.82 3.61
C LYS A 42 0.46 -12.85 2.76
N ALA A 43 -0.05 -11.78 3.35
CA ALA A 43 -0.79 -10.77 2.61
C ALA A 43 0.07 -10.10 1.52
N ILE A 44 1.35 -9.80 1.80
CA ILE A 44 2.28 -9.26 0.80
C ILE A 44 2.50 -10.28 -0.33
N GLN A 45 2.66 -11.56 0.00
CA GLN A 45 2.83 -12.63 -0.99
C GLN A 45 1.62 -12.81 -1.90
N ASP A 46 0.40 -12.61 -1.37
CA ASP A 46 -0.85 -12.80 -2.11
C ASP A 46 -1.29 -11.56 -2.88
N SER A 47 -0.76 -10.39 -2.54
CA SER A 47 -1.14 -9.13 -3.18
C SER A 47 -0.47 -8.97 -4.55
N ASP A 48 -1.20 -8.39 -5.50
CA ASP A 48 -0.67 -8.01 -6.81
C ASP A 48 0.10 -6.69 -6.76
N ILE A 49 -0.44 -5.72 -6.00
CA ILE A 49 0.14 -4.40 -5.76
C ILE A 49 0.23 -4.12 -4.26
N ILE A 50 1.34 -3.50 -3.85
CA ILE A 50 1.56 -2.98 -2.51
C ILE A 50 1.51 -1.46 -2.54
N PHE A 51 0.56 -0.87 -1.83
CA PHE A 51 0.50 0.57 -1.59
C PHE A 51 1.28 0.94 -0.34
N ILE A 52 2.20 1.89 -0.49
CA ILE A 52 3.03 2.43 0.58
C ILE A 52 2.60 3.87 0.83
N ILE A 53 2.20 4.19 2.05
CA ILE A 53 1.79 5.55 2.42
C ILE A 53 3.04 6.31 2.89
N GLY A 54 3.42 7.38 2.20
CA GLY A 54 4.64 8.14 2.56
C GLY A 54 4.55 8.93 3.86
N LYS A 55 3.46 8.81 4.60
CA LYS A 55 3.28 9.44 5.91
C LYS A 55 3.91 8.61 7.03
N ASN A 56 4.91 9.19 7.70
CA ASN A 56 5.64 8.57 8.82
C ASN A 56 6.20 7.18 8.45
N LEU A 57 6.93 7.10 7.34
CA LEU A 57 7.65 5.88 6.97
C LEU A 57 8.58 5.47 8.11
N GLY A 58 8.44 4.23 8.56
CA GLY A 58 9.23 3.63 9.62
C GLY A 58 10.00 2.40 9.16
N ASN A 59 10.71 1.77 10.10
CA ASN A 59 11.50 0.57 9.81
C ASN A 59 10.63 -0.57 9.28
N ASP A 60 9.47 -0.81 9.89
CA ASP A 60 8.55 -1.89 9.48
C ASP A 60 8.10 -1.72 8.03
N THR A 61 7.62 -0.52 7.66
CA THR A 61 7.23 -0.21 6.28
C THR A 61 8.40 -0.33 5.30
N SER A 62 9.61 0.05 5.72
CA SER A 62 10.82 -0.07 4.90
C SER A 62 11.16 -1.54 4.64
N SER A 63 11.10 -2.38 5.68
CA SER A 63 11.33 -3.82 5.57
C SER A 63 10.29 -4.52 4.71
N GLU A 64 9.01 -4.18 4.88
CA GLU A 64 7.91 -4.71 4.06
C GLU A 64 8.05 -4.29 2.59
N THR A 65 8.48 -3.04 2.33
CA THR A 65 8.76 -2.55 0.98
C THR A 65 9.90 -3.33 0.32
N GLY A 66 11.01 -3.53 1.04
CA GLY A 66 12.14 -4.32 0.54
C GLY A 66 11.76 -5.78 0.27
N PHE A 67 10.97 -6.39 1.17
CA PHE A 67 10.47 -7.75 0.99
C PHE A 67 9.55 -7.87 -0.23
N ALA A 68 8.58 -6.95 -0.38
CA ALA A 68 7.71 -6.88 -1.55
C ALA A 68 8.52 -6.77 -2.85
N LYS A 69 9.53 -5.89 -2.88
CA LYS A 69 10.41 -5.74 -4.05
C LYS A 69 11.20 -7.00 -4.35
N GLY A 70 11.73 -7.68 -3.32
CA GLY A 70 12.44 -8.95 -3.47
C GLY A 70 11.58 -10.08 -4.05
N LEU A 71 10.26 -10.02 -3.82
CA LEU A 71 9.27 -10.93 -4.42
C LEU A 71 8.82 -10.51 -5.83
N GLY A 72 9.35 -9.41 -6.37
CA GLY A 72 8.93 -8.85 -7.65
C GLY A 72 7.52 -8.24 -7.63
N LYS A 73 6.99 -7.93 -6.44
CA LYS A 73 5.68 -7.28 -6.31
C LYS A 73 5.73 -5.86 -6.84
N LYS A 74 4.63 -5.45 -7.46
CA LYS A 74 4.46 -4.07 -7.90
C LYS A 74 4.20 -3.18 -6.70
N THR A 75 4.96 -2.10 -6.58
CA THR A 75 4.95 -1.21 -5.41
C THR A 75 4.62 0.22 -5.82
N VAL A 76 3.68 0.84 -5.11
CA VAL A 76 3.22 2.20 -5.38
C VAL A 76 3.35 3.04 -4.11
N LEU A 77 4.19 4.06 -4.15
CA LEU A 77 4.32 5.05 -3.08
C LEU A 77 3.31 6.16 -3.28
N LEU A 78 2.43 6.37 -2.30
CA LEU A 78 1.47 7.47 -2.25
C LEU A 78 2.05 8.64 -1.46
N LEU A 79 2.11 9.81 -2.05
CA LEU A 79 2.61 11.04 -1.43
C LEU A 79 1.65 12.20 -1.61
N THR A 80 1.61 13.10 -0.63
CA THR A 80 1.06 14.44 -0.79
C THR A 80 2.15 15.50 -0.85
N ASP A 81 1.81 16.74 -1.21
CA ASP A 81 2.75 17.88 -1.15
C ASP A 81 3.47 17.98 0.20
N SER A 82 2.73 17.75 1.29
CA SER A 82 3.26 17.79 2.65
C SER A 82 4.29 16.70 2.96
N GLU A 83 4.37 15.66 2.12
CA GLU A 83 5.20 14.48 2.30
C GLU A 83 6.32 14.36 1.27
N LEU A 84 6.46 15.29 0.31
CA LEU A 84 7.52 15.25 -0.69
C LEU A 84 8.94 15.19 -0.08
N GLU A 85 9.15 15.87 1.06
CA GLU A 85 10.42 15.82 1.78
C GLU A 85 10.78 14.42 2.31
N ILE A 86 9.81 13.49 2.40
CA ILE A 86 10.06 12.09 2.78
C ILE A 86 11.01 11.41 1.79
N ILE A 87 10.98 11.80 0.51
CA ILE A 87 11.83 11.22 -0.54
C ILE A 87 13.30 11.43 -0.19
N LYS A 88 13.65 12.63 0.31
CA LYS A 88 15.02 12.95 0.72
C LYS A 88 15.46 12.16 1.95
N LYS A 89 14.53 11.93 2.89
CA LYS A 89 14.80 11.22 4.15
C LYS A 89 14.78 9.69 4.00
N SER A 90 14.04 9.17 3.03
CA SER A 90 13.78 7.75 2.81
C SER A 90 14.12 7.34 1.39
N ILE A 91 15.30 7.76 0.92
CA ILE A 91 15.74 7.58 -0.47
C ILE A 91 15.74 6.11 -0.91
N MET A 92 16.00 5.17 -0.01
CA MET A 92 15.92 3.74 -0.29
C MET A 92 14.51 3.30 -0.67
N ILE A 93 13.48 3.77 0.05
CA ILE A 93 12.08 3.46 -0.31
C ILE A 93 11.79 4.04 -1.70
N PHE A 94 12.18 5.29 -1.96
CA PHE A 94 11.98 5.91 -3.26
C PHE A 94 12.60 5.10 -4.41
N PHE A 95 13.76 4.48 -4.21
CA PHE A 95 14.38 3.61 -5.23
C PHE A 95 13.80 2.20 -5.30
N LEU A 96 13.19 1.71 -4.23
CA LEU A 96 12.57 0.38 -4.21
C LEU A 96 11.20 0.37 -4.89
N VAL A 97 10.49 1.50 -4.87
CA VAL A 97 9.14 1.58 -5.42
C VAL A 97 9.13 1.69 -6.94
N ASP A 98 8.15 1.04 -7.57
CA ASP A 98 8.02 1.06 -9.03
C ASP A 98 7.27 2.29 -9.54
N THR A 99 6.46 2.91 -8.70
CA THR A 99 5.63 4.06 -9.06
C THR A 99 5.47 4.98 -7.86
N VAL A 100 5.62 6.28 -8.10
CA VAL A 100 5.32 7.31 -7.11
C VAL A 100 4.09 8.05 -7.60
N LEU A 101 2.98 7.89 -6.88
CA LEU A 101 1.74 8.60 -7.15
C LEU A 101 1.62 9.77 -6.19
N HIS A 102 1.65 10.97 -6.77
CA HIS A 102 1.44 12.21 -6.05
C HIS A 102 -0.05 12.56 -6.04
N LEU A 103 -0.57 12.86 -4.85
CA LEU A 103 -1.95 13.24 -4.58
C LEU A 103 -1.95 14.67 -4.03
N SER A 104 -2.90 15.49 -4.45
CA SER A 104 -3.18 16.79 -3.83
C SER A 104 -3.47 16.63 -2.32
N SER A 105 -4.25 15.60 -1.98
CA SER A 105 -4.52 15.17 -0.61
C SER A 105 -5.03 13.72 -0.57
N TYR A 106 -4.97 13.08 0.60
CA TYR A 106 -5.62 11.77 0.82
C TYR A 106 -7.16 11.83 0.79
N SER A 107 -7.76 12.97 0.43
CA SER A 107 -9.18 13.06 0.12
C SER A 107 -9.51 12.87 -1.36
N GLU A 108 -8.51 12.92 -2.22
CA GLU A 108 -8.64 12.77 -3.66
C GLU A 108 -7.96 11.47 -4.09
N LEU A 109 -8.69 10.37 -4.01
CA LEU A 109 -8.15 9.02 -4.22
C LEU A 109 -8.34 8.49 -5.65
N ASN A 110 -9.10 9.18 -6.50
CA ASN A 110 -9.35 8.79 -7.89
C ASN A 110 -8.05 8.48 -8.68
N PRO A 111 -6.94 9.22 -8.52
CA PRO A 111 -5.70 8.89 -9.23
C PRO A 111 -5.15 7.50 -8.93
N ILE A 112 -5.55 6.87 -7.81
CA ILE A 112 -5.20 5.48 -7.52
C ILE A 112 -5.84 4.53 -8.54
N LEU A 113 -7.08 4.78 -8.96
CA LEU A 113 -7.77 3.95 -9.95
C LEU A 113 -7.08 4.02 -11.31
N ASP A 114 -6.62 5.21 -11.69
CA ASP A 114 -5.87 5.39 -12.94
C ASP A 114 -4.61 4.51 -12.92
N ILE A 115 -3.86 4.49 -11.82
CA ILE A 115 -2.68 3.61 -11.68
C ILE A 115 -3.03 2.13 -11.74
N LEU A 116 -4.15 1.71 -11.13
CA LEU A 116 -4.59 0.31 -11.16
C LEU A 116 -4.96 -0.12 -12.60
N ASP A 117 -5.65 0.75 -13.34
CA ASP A 117 -6.02 0.50 -14.73
C ASP A 117 -4.76 0.44 -15.64
N HIS A 118 -3.77 1.31 -15.42
CA HIS A 118 -2.47 1.27 -16.14
C HIS A 118 -1.66 0.00 -15.86
N HIS A 119 -1.89 -0.66 -14.72
CA HIS A 119 -1.25 -1.93 -14.38
C HIS A 119 -2.05 -3.16 -14.82
N ASN A 120 -3.13 -2.98 -15.60
CA ASN A 120 -3.99 -4.05 -16.08
C ASN A 120 -4.47 -4.99 -14.96
N LEU A 121 -4.66 -4.46 -13.75
CA LEU A 121 -5.27 -5.25 -12.70
C LEU A 121 -6.75 -5.43 -13.03
N ASP A 122 -7.09 -6.63 -13.51
CA ASP A 122 -8.45 -6.96 -13.88
C ASP A 122 -9.35 -6.89 -12.64
N ARG A 123 -10.33 -5.98 -12.68
CA ARG A 123 -11.34 -5.80 -11.63
C ARG A 123 -12.14 -7.08 -11.37
N ASN A 124 -12.08 -8.05 -12.29
CA ASN A 124 -12.86 -9.28 -12.28
C ASN A 124 -12.06 -10.57 -11.99
N ASN A 125 -10.75 -10.51 -11.72
CA ASN A 125 -9.94 -11.74 -11.58
C ASN A 125 -10.20 -12.57 -10.31
N PHE A 126 -11.27 -12.29 -9.56
CA PHE A 126 -11.67 -13.14 -8.42
C PHE A 126 -13.19 -13.31 -8.26
N VAL A 127 -13.90 -13.54 -9.36
CA VAL A 127 -15.12 -14.34 -9.30
C VAL A 127 -14.77 -15.72 -9.86
N ASN A 128 -14.84 -16.73 -8.99
CA ASN A 128 -14.65 -18.18 -9.21
C ASN A 128 -13.22 -18.74 -9.06
N ASN A 129 -12.92 -19.25 -7.86
CA ASN A 129 -12.96 -20.69 -7.58
C ASN A 129 -13.03 -20.93 -6.06
#